data_AF-A0A4R2PUD1-F1
#
_entry.id   AF-A0A4R2PUD1-F1
#
_cell.length_a   1.000
_cell.length_b   1.000
_cell.length_c   1.000
_cell.angle_alpha   90.00
_cell.angle_beta   90.00
_cell.angle_gamma   90.00
#
_symmetry.space_group_name_H-M   'P 1'
#
loop_
_entity.id
_entity.type
_entity.pdbx_description
1 polymer ?
#
loop_
_entity_poly.entity_id
_entity_poly.type
_entity_poly.pdbx_seq_one_letter_code
_entity_poly.pdbx_strand_id
1 'polypeptide(L)'
;MSRIANFAPVAALVATLALGACGGGTAPGGYGPPPPEPAEIDALARDIAALGPGVDPEEAARAAQIAHTHARQLAQDYRVSDPPIIHNTKVNMGLRERGLCYQWADDMQARLAQEAFRTLQLYRAISPGDRLFRIDHSTVILARRGDPMERGVVLDPWRAGGDLFWSPVTEDPKYSWRPRAEVLAARAARLDSTASAQNGR
;
A
#
# COMPACT_ATOMS: atom_id res chain seq x y z
N MET A 1 80.04 -24.96 -20.88
CA MET A 1 79.23 -24.55 -22.04
C MET A 1 77.82 -25.07 -21.84
N SER A 2 76.80 -24.21 -22.03
CA SER A 2 75.35 -24.51 -22.06
C SER A 2 74.70 -24.92 -20.72
N ARG A 3 73.56 -24.38 -20.28
CA ARG A 3 72.62 -23.35 -20.76
C ARG A 3 71.86 -22.85 -19.52
N ILE A 4 71.76 -21.53 -19.35
CA ILE A 4 70.97 -20.87 -18.31
C ILE A 4 69.49 -20.98 -18.71
N ALA A 5 68.66 -21.58 -17.84
CA ALA A 5 67.22 -21.57 -17.98
C ALA A 5 66.67 -20.26 -17.39
N ASN A 6 66.26 -19.32 -18.24
CA ASN A 6 65.48 -18.16 -17.83
C ASN A 6 64.01 -18.58 -17.68
N PHE A 7 63.55 -18.74 -16.43
CA PHE A 7 62.13 -18.68 -16.11
C PHE A 7 61.78 -17.24 -15.77
N ALA A 8 61.07 -16.55 -16.68
CA ALA A 8 60.47 -15.26 -16.41
C ALA A 8 59.34 -15.41 -15.36
N PRO A 9 59.18 -14.48 -14.42
CA PRO A 9 58.06 -14.53 -13.49
C PRO A 9 56.80 -14.10 -14.24
N VAL A 10 55.79 -14.97 -14.28
CA VAL A 10 54.45 -14.61 -14.70
C VAL A 10 53.88 -13.68 -13.61
N ALA A 11 53.86 -12.39 -13.89
CA ALA A 11 53.17 -11.41 -13.05
C ALA A 11 51.67 -11.73 -13.09
N ALA A 12 51.15 -12.30 -11.99
CA ALA A 12 49.73 -12.52 -11.81
C ALA A 12 49.03 -11.15 -11.65
N LEU A 13 48.40 -10.69 -12.71
CA LEU A 13 47.53 -9.53 -12.69
C LEU A 13 46.24 -9.91 -11.95
N VAL A 14 46.20 -9.66 -10.63
CA VAL A 14 44.98 -9.78 -9.84
C VAL A 14 44.07 -8.62 -10.24
N ALA A 15 43.13 -8.88 -11.14
CA ALA A 15 42.04 -7.96 -11.44
C ALA A 15 41.09 -7.95 -10.24
N THR A 16 41.22 -6.94 -9.38
CA THR A 16 40.23 -6.62 -8.36
C THR A 16 38.93 -6.18 -9.04
N LEU A 17 38.00 -7.12 -9.19
CA LEU A 17 36.59 -6.83 -9.44
C LEU A 17 36.07 -6.03 -8.24
N ALA A 18 36.09 -4.71 -8.36
CA ALA A 18 35.32 -3.84 -7.49
C ALA A 18 33.84 -4.10 -7.77
N LEU A 19 33.25 -5.03 -7.02
CA LEU A 19 31.81 -5.11 -6.87
C LEU A 19 31.38 -3.80 -6.21
N GLY A 20 30.98 -2.83 -7.04
CA GLY A 20 30.20 -1.68 -6.63
C GLY A 20 28.84 -2.17 -6.15
N ALA A 21 28.81 -2.73 -4.94
CA ALA A 21 27.59 -2.92 -4.21
C ALA A 21 27.12 -1.53 -3.77
N CYS A 22 26.36 -0.85 -4.63
CA CYS A 22 25.34 0.07 -4.15
C CYS A 22 24.25 -0.77 -3.48
N GLY A 23 24.62 -1.44 -2.38
CA GLY A 23 23.66 -1.96 -1.43
C GLY A 23 22.99 -0.72 -0.85
N GLY A 24 21.71 -0.53 -1.19
CA GLY A 24 20.79 0.29 -0.40
C GLY A 24 20.72 -0.32 1.00
N GLY A 25 21.75 -0.05 1.80
CA GLY A 25 21.78 -0.37 3.20
C GLY A 25 20.79 0.56 3.85
N THR A 26 19.56 0.08 4.06
CA THR A 26 18.65 0.67 5.03
C THR A 26 19.41 0.78 6.34
N ALA A 27 19.72 2.02 6.75
CA ALA A 27 20.24 2.28 8.07
C ALA A 27 19.29 1.63 9.12
N PRO A 28 19.80 1.18 10.28
CA PRO A 28 18.94 0.74 11.37
C PRO A 28 17.98 1.89 11.73
N GLY A 29 16.70 1.76 11.38
CA GLY A 29 15.68 2.82 11.52
C GLY A 29 15.07 3.39 10.22
N GLY A 30 15.49 2.91 9.03
CA GLY A 30 15.09 3.47 7.73
C GLY A 30 13.98 2.72 6.97
N TYR A 31 12.94 2.21 7.63
CA TYR A 31 11.79 1.61 6.94
C TYR A 31 10.78 2.66 6.51
N GLY A 32 10.10 2.41 5.38
CA GLY A 32 9.10 3.33 4.82
C GLY A 32 9.69 4.56 4.10
N PRO A 33 8.82 5.40 3.52
CA PRO A 33 9.23 6.59 2.79
C PRO A 33 9.77 7.70 3.72
N PRO A 34 10.39 8.76 3.15
CA PRO A 34 10.60 10.00 3.89
C PRO A 34 9.29 10.56 4.47
N PRO A 35 9.35 11.48 5.44
CA PRO A 35 8.16 12.21 5.89
C PRO A 35 7.40 12.82 4.70
N PRO A 36 6.05 12.84 4.74
CA PRO A 36 5.24 13.44 3.69
C PRO A 36 5.55 14.94 3.58
N GLU A 37 5.56 15.47 2.37
CA GLU A 37 5.78 16.90 2.16
C GLU A 37 4.51 17.68 2.55
N PRO A 38 4.63 18.89 3.15
CA PRO A 38 3.47 19.72 3.49
C PRO A 38 2.53 19.96 2.30
N ALA A 39 3.09 20.08 1.09
CA ALA A 39 2.32 20.30 -0.13
C ALA A 39 1.41 19.11 -0.50
N GLU A 40 1.80 17.88 -0.18
CA GLU A 40 0.99 16.67 -0.43
C GLU A 40 -0.18 16.60 0.54
N ILE A 41 0.08 16.89 1.82
CA ILE A 41 -0.96 16.99 2.85
C ILE A 41 -1.97 18.06 2.48
N ASP A 42 -1.50 19.25 2.06
CA ASP A 42 -2.37 20.34 1.65
C ASP A 42 -3.17 19.99 0.38
N ALA A 43 -2.59 19.22 -0.55
CA ALA A 43 -3.29 18.75 -1.75
C ALA A 43 -4.44 17.81 -1.39
N LEU A 44 -4.18 16.78 -0.58
CA LEU A 44 -5.23 15.88 -0.13
C LEU A 44 -6.29 16.62 0.71
N ALA A 45 -5.90 17.58 1.55
CA ALA A 45 -6.86 18.38 2.33
C ALA A 45 -7.82 19.17 1.42
N ARG A 46 -7.30 19.76 0.34
CA ARG A 46 -8.13 20.45 -0.67
C ARG A 46 -9.07 19.47 -1.38
N ASP A 47 -8.59 18.30 -1.76
CA ASP A 47 -9.42 17.29 -2.44
C ASP A 47 -10.55 16.79 -1.53
N ILE A 48 -10.27 16.57 -0.24
CA ILE A 48 -11.29 16.18 0.74
C ILE A 48 -12.30 17.32 0.96
N ALA A 49 -11.85 18.57 1.09
CA ALA A 49 -12.75 19.71 1.22
C ALA A 49 -13.62 19.90 -0.04
N ALA A 50 -13.11 19.54 -1.22
CA ALA A 50 -13.81 19.61 -2.50
C ALA A 50 -14.87 18.50 -2.71
N LEU A 51 -14.98 17.53 -1.80
CA LEU A 51 -16.02 16.48 -1.86
C LEU A 51 -17.45 17.06 -1.88
N GLY A 52 -17.65 18.25 -1.31
CA GLY A 52 -18.89 19.01 -1.47
C GLY A 52 -19.12 20.07 -0.39
N PRO A 53 -20.18 20.88 -0.53
CA PRO A 53 -20.55 21.84 0.49
C PRO A 53 -20.89 21.14 1.82
N GLY A 54 -20.48 21.75 2.93
CA GLY A 54 -20.72 21.23 4.28
C GLY A 54 -19.65 20.26 4.80
N VAL A 55 -18.60 19.98 4.02
CA VAL A 55 -17.36 19.40 4.58
C VAL A 55 -16.67 20.47 5.43
N ASP A 56 -16.34 20.12 6.67
CA ASP A 56 -15.56 20.98 7.56
C ASP A 56 -14.10 21.01 7.09
N PRO A 57 -13.54 22.18 6.72
CA PRO A 57 -12.15 22.31 6.30
C PRO A 57 -11.15 21.80 7.33
N GLU A 58 -11.46 21.90 8.62
CA GLU A 58 -10.58 21.38 9.67
C GLU A 58 -10.60 19.84 9.73
N GLU A 59 -11.77 19.22 9.49
CA GLU A 59 -11.86 17.76 9.36
C GLU A 59 -11.08 17.27 8.13
N ALA A 60 -11.17 18.00 7.01
CA ALA A 60 -10.41 17.70 5.80
C ALA A 60 -8.89 17.76 6.04
N ALA A 61 -8.41 18.84 6.68
CA ALA A 61 -6.99 19.00 7.03
C ALA A 61 -6.51 17.90 7.99
N ARG A 62 -7.27 17.60 9.04
CA ARG A 62 -6.95 16.51 9.98
C ARG A 62 -6.89 15.16 9.30
N ALA A 63 -7.88 14.83 8.46
CA ALA A 63 -7.92 13.57 7.73
C ALA A 63 -6.71 13.41 6.79
N ALA A 64 -6.35 14.47 6.05
CA ALA A 64 -5.18 14.46 5.16
C ALA A 64 -3.87 14.25 5.92
N GLN A 65 -3.65 15.03 7.00
CA GLN A 65 -2.47 14.90 7.85
C GLN A 65 -2.34 13.48 8.41
N ILE A 66 -3.43 12.91 8.93
CA ILE A 66 -3.44 11.58 9.52
C ILE A 66 -3.21 10.52 8.46
N ALA A 67 -3.86 10.61 7.30
CA ALA A 67 -3.69 9.63 6.23
C ALA A 67 -2.22 9.53 5.80
N HIS A 68 -1.54 10.66 5.57
CA HIS A 68 -0.13 10.65 5.17
C HIS A 68 0.80 10.16 6.30
N THR A 69 0.67 10.73 7.50
CA THR A 69 1.57 10.39 8.60
C THR A 69 1.38 8.95 9.08
N HIS A 70 0.15 8.46 9.12
CA HIS A 70 -0.15 7.09 9.51
C HIS A 70 0.25 6.09 8.43
N ALA A 71 0.12 6.43 7.14
CA ALA A 71 0.64 5.59 6.05
C ALA A 71 2.14 5.33 6.23
N ARG A 72 2.90 6.39 6.50
CA ARG A 72 4.33 6.29 6.78
C ARG A 72 4.60 5.49 8.06
N GLN A 73 3.85 5.73 9.13
CA GLN A 73 4.01 5.00 10.39
C GLN A 73 3.79 3.50 10.20
N LEU A 74 2.73 3.10 9.47
CA LEU A 74 2.48 1.69 9.15
C LEU A 74 3.64 1.05 8.38
N ALA A 75 4.27 1.78 7.46
CA ALA A 75 5.43 1.27 6.74
C ALA A 75 6.63 0.98 7.66
N GLN A 76 6.81 1.81 8.68
CA GLN A 76 7.82 1.64 9.71
C GLN A 76 7.51 0.43 10.59
N ASP A 77 6.27 0.35 11.09
CA ASP A 77 5.79 -0.72 11.96
C ASP A 77 5.86 -2.08 11.26
N TYR A 78 5.50 -2.12 9.97
CA TYR A 78 5.54 -3.33 9.15
C TYR A 78 6.94 -3.65 8.63
N ARG A 79 7.93 -2.78 8.86
CA ARG A 79 9.30 -2.91 8.39
C ARG A 79 9.38 -3.14 6.87
N VAL A 80 8.68 -2.27 6.14
CA VAL A 80 8.58 -2.30 4.68
C VAL A 80 9.89 -1.81 4.08
N SER A 81 10.50 -2.67 3.28
CA SER A 81 11.77 -2.41 2.57
C SER A 81 11.70 -2.74 1.08
N ASP A 82 10.55 -3.23 0.60
CA ASP A 82 10.41 -3.83 -0.72
C ASP A 82 9.11 -3.39 -1.38
N PRO A 83 9.02 -3.49 -2.71
CA PRO A 83 7.76 -3.32 -3.42
C PRO A 83 6.63 -4.20 -2.85
N PRO A 84 5.36 -3.77 -2.93
CA PRO A 84 4.27 -4.37 -2.17
C PRO A 84 4.06 -5.87 -2.39
N ILE A 85 4.27 -6.38 -3.62
CA ILE A 85 4.14 -7.82 -3.92
C ILE A 85 5.24 -8.66 -3.26
N ILE A 86 6.47 -8.13 -3.21
CA ILE A 86 7.59 -8.79 -2.54
C ILE A 86 7.35 -8.77 -1.02
N HIS A 87 6.89 -7.65 -0.46
CA HIS A 87 6.54 -7.56 0.95
C HIS A 87 5.41 -8.55 1.32
N ASN A 88 4.35 -8.62 0.50
CA ASN A 88 3.27 -9.60 0.70
C ASN A 88 3.77 -11.04 0.71
N THR A 89 4.72 -11.38 -0.17
CA THR A 89 5.36 -12.71 -0.19
C THR A 89 6.07 -13.00 1.14
N LYS A 90 6.82 -12.02 1.68
CA LYS A 90 7.49 -12.14 2.98
C LYS A 90 6.49 -12.35 4.12
N VAL A 91 5.33 -11.67 4.09
CA VAL A 91 4.27 -11.89 5.08
C VAL A 91 3.72 -13.31 4.99
N ASN A 92 3.38 -13.78 3.79
CA ASN A 92 2.85 -15.13 3.59
C ASN A 92 3.86 -16.24 3.96
N MET A 93 5.16 -15.95 3.89
CA MET A 93 6.23 -16.85 4.34
C MET A 93 6.53 -16.75 5.85
N GLY A 94 5.86 -15.87 6.59
CA GLY A 94 6.11 -15.63 8.01
C GLY A 94 7.39 -14.83 8.32
N LEU A 95 8.01 -14.20 7.30
CA LEU A 95 9.21 -13.36 7.45
C LEU A 95 8.88 -11.92 7.86
N ARG A 96 7.60 -11.54 7.78
CA ARG A 96 7.01 -10.29 8.26
C ARG A 96 5.67 -10.62 8.91
N GLU A 97 5.34 -9.92 9.97
CA GLU A 97 4.08 -10.15 10.71
C GLU A 97 2.87 -9.52 10.00
N ARG A 98 3.09 -8.38 9.33
CA ARG A 98 2.05 -7.57 8.69
C ARG A 98 2.54 -6.91 7.41
N GLY A 99 1.59 -6.50 6.59
CA GLY A 99 1.79 -5.72 5.37
C GLY A 99 0.97 -6.17 4.16
N LEU A 100 0.05 -7.11 4.32
CA LEU A 100 -0.93 -7.45 3.28
C LEU A 100 -1.91 -6.29 3.10
N CYS A 101 -2.38 -6.05 1.87
CA CYS A 101 -3.23 -4.91 1.52
C CYS A 101 -4.43 -4.70 2.47
N TYR A 102 -5.10 -5.78 2.90
CA TYR A 102 -6.22 -5.66 3.83
C TYR A 102 -5.79 -5.17 5.22
N GLN A 103 -4.59 -5.56 5.70
CA GLN A 103 -4.06 -5.13 7.00
C GLN A 103 -3.76 -3.64 7.00
N TRP A 104 -3.16 -3.12 5.93
CA TRP A 104 -2.94 -1.69 5.74
C TRP A 104 -4.25 -0.90 5.83
N ALA A 105 -5.27 -1.36 5.14
CA ALA A 105 -6.51 -0.64 5.06
C ALA A 105 -7.40 -0.83 6.31
N ASP A 106 -7.29 -1.95 7.03
CA ASP A 106 -7.90 -2.10 8.36
C ASP A 106 -7.26 -1.15 9.38
N ASP A 107 -5.92 -1.06 9.40
CA ASP A 107 -5.20 -0.23 10.36
C ASP A 107 -5.30 1.27 10.03
N MET A 108 -5.38 1.63 8.74
CA MET A 108 -5.73 2.99 8.31
C MET A 108 -7.16 3.39 8.72
N GLN A 109 -8.13 2.49 8.50
CA GLN A 109 -9.52 2.77 8.91
C GLN A 109 -9.62 2.93 10.42
N ALA A 110 -8.97 2.05 11.18
CA ALA A 110 -8.99 2.08 12.63
C ALA A 110 -8.43 3.40 13.16
N ARG A 111 -7.35 3.92 12.57
CA ARG A 111 -6.79 5.22 12.95
C ARG A 111 -7.73 6.37 12.61
N LEU A 112 -8.24 6.45 11.38
CA LEU A 112 -9.15 7.53 10.95
C LEU A 112 -10.46 7.54 11.74
N ALA A 113 -10.97 6.36 12.13
CA ALA A 113 -12.21 6.25 12.90
C ALA A 113 -12.13 6.89 14.30
N GLN A 114 -10.92 7.02 14.86
CA GLN A 114 -10.71 7.67 16.17
C GLN A 114 -11.01 9.18 16.14
N GLU A 115 -10.97 9.81 14.96
CA GLU A 115 -11.23 11.24 14.81
C GLU A 115 -12.72 11.61 14.93
N ALA A 116 -13.62 10.61 14.89
CA ALA A 116 -15.06 10.79 15.05
C ALA A 116 -15.64 11.94 14.19
N PHE A 117 -15.21 12.01 12.92
CA PHE A 117 -15.62 13.06 11.97
C PHE A 117 -17.14 13.23 11.91
N ARG A 118 -17.60 14.48 11.93
CA ARG A 118 -19.02 14.85 11.82
C ARG A 118 -19.45 15.07 10.39
N THR A 119 -18.58 15.61 9.53
CA THR A 119 -18.90 15.94 8.13
C THR A 119 -18.37 14.92 7.14
N LEU A 120 -17.50 14.00 7.58
CA LEU A 120 -16.92 12.93 6.78
C LEU A 120 -17.35 11.55 7.28
N GLN A 121 -17.27 10.55 6.41
CA GLN A 121 -17.49 9.14 6.75
C GLN A 121 -16.52 8.22 6.00
N LEU A 122 -16.28 7.05 6.60
CA LEU A 122 -15.35 6.05 6.10
C LEU A 122 -16.11 4.88 5.46
N TYR A 123 -15.58 4.40 4.34
CA TYR A 123 -16.01 3.19 3.67
C TYR A 123 -14.86 2.20 3.57
N ARG A 124 -15.18 0.92 3.78
CA ARG A 124 -14.26 -0.18 3.54
C ARG A 124 -14.49 -0.73 2.13
N ALA A 125 -13.48 -0.65 1.26
CA ALA A 125 -13.61 -1.04 -0.14
C ALA A 125 -12.63 -2.16 -0.54
N ILE A 126 -13.10 -3.02 -1.43
CA ILE A 126 -12.32 -4.08 -2.08
C ILE A 126 -12.48 -3.93 -3.59
N SER A 127 -11.36 -3.95 -4.30
CA SER A 127 -11.32 -4.22 -5.74
C SER A 127 -11.00 -5.70 -5.92
N PRO A 128 -11.95 -6.51 -6.43
CA PRO A 128 -11.68 -7.91 -6.70
C PRO A 128 -10.47 -8.09 -7.65
N GLY A 129 -9.74 -9.18 -7.48
CA GLY A 129 -8.61 -9.55 -8.34
C GLY A 129 -8.99 -10.02 -9.75
N ASP A 130 -9.99 -9.41 -10.38
CA ASP A 130 -10.33 -9.67 -11.79
C ASP A 130 -9.40 -8.91 -12.78
N ARG A 131 -8.60 -7.98 -12.26
CA ARG A 131 -7.62 -7.19 -13.03
C ARG A 131 -6.16 -7.51 -12.66
N LEU A 132 -5.47 -6.58 -11.98
CA LEU A 132 -4.01 -6.62 -11.81
C LEU A 132 -3.57 -7.66 -10.78
N PHE A 133 -2.51 -8.41 -11.11
CA PHE A 133 -1.93 -9.51 -10.31
C PHE A 133 -2.90 -10.66 -9.95
N ARG A 134 -4.17 -10.56 -10.34
CA ARG A 134 -5.26 -11.46 -9.90
C ARG A 134 -5.40 -11.55 -8.38
N ILE A 135 -5.05 -10.48 -7.67
CA ILE A 135 -5.11 -10.38 -6.21
C ILE A 135 -6.11 -9.30 -5.86
N ASP A 136 -6.95 -9.56 -4.88
CA ASP A 136 -7.83 -8.54 -4.33
C ASP A 136 -7.02 -7.40 -3.75
N HIS A 137 -7.48 -6.18 -3.98
CA HIS A 137 -6.92 -5.03 -3.30
C HIS A 137 -7.93 -4.39 -2.38
N SER A 138 -7.45 -3.91 -1.25
CA SER A 138 -8.24 -3.41 -0.14
C SER A 138 -7.77 -1.99 0.16
N THR A 139 -8.69 -1.01 0.13
CA THR A 139 -8.43 0.36 0.61
C THR A 139 -9.54 0.95 1.51
N VAL A 140 -9.24 2.08 2.17
CA VAL A 140 -10.25 2.93 2.82
C VAL A 140 -10.67 4.01 1.84
N ILE A 141 -11.96 4.34 1.82
CA ILE A 141 -12.47 5.49 1.07
C ILE A 141 -13.08 6.47 2.08
N LEU A 142 -12.71 7.74 1.95
CA LEU A 142 -13.25 8.83 2.73
C LEU A 142 -14.23 9.62 1.86
N ALA A 143 -15.44 9.84 2.34
CA ALA A 143 -16.47 10.58 1.62
C ALA A 143 -17.13 11.62 2.53
N ARG A 144 -17.82 12.59 1.92
CA ARG A 144 -18.74 13.47 2.64
C ARG A 144 -19.82 12.63 3.31
N ARG A 145 -20.20 12.98 4.53
CA ARG A 145 -21.26 12.27 5.27
C ARG A 145 -22.58 12.32 4.50
N GLY A 146 -23.21 11.16 4.36
CA GLY A 146 -24.43 10.94 3.59
C GLY A 146 -24.20 10.65 2.10
N ASP A 147 -23.00 10.90 1.56
CA ASP A 147 -22.69 10.57 0.17
C ASP A 147 -22.30 9.10 0.02
N PRO A 148 -22.60 8.49 -1.15
CA PRO A 148 -22.17 7.14 -1.47
C PRO A 148 -20.65 7.07 -1.65
N MET A 149 -20.10 5.85 -1.54
CA MET A 149 -18.66 5.59 -1.58
C MET A 149 -18.01 6.11 -2.88
N GLU A 150 -18.70 6.03 -4.00
CA GLU A 150 -18.22 6.40 -5.34
C GLU A 150 -17.93 7.90 -5.48
N ARG A 151 -18.48 8.72 -4.58
CA ARG A 151 -18.20 10.17 -4.52
C ARG A 151 -17.01 10.50 -3.61
N GLY A 152 -16.35 9.50 -3.02
CA GLY A 152 -15.25 9.69 -2.09
C GLY A 152 -13.87 9.76 -2.73
N VAL A 153 -12.86 9.87 -1.87
CA VAL A 153 -11.43 9.78 -2.17
C VAL A 153 -10.89 8.46 -1.61
N VAL A 154 -10.16 7.73 -2.43
CA VAL A 154 -9.37 6.54 -2.05
C VAL A 154 -8.19 6.98 -1.20
N LEU A 155 -7.95 6.31 -0.07
CA LEU A 155 -6.78 6.51 0.79
C LEU A 155 -6.02 5.19 0.92
N ASP A 156 -4.98 5.03 0.09
CA ASP A 156 -4.32 3.75 -0.12
C ASP A 156 -2.82 3.79 0.25
N PRO A 157 -2.47 3.37 1.48
CA PRO A 157 -1.08 3.39 1.93
C PRO A 157 -0.26 2.19 1.43
N TRP A 158 -0.88 1.17 0.81
CA TRP A 158 -0.17 -0.05 0.41
C TRP A 158 0.53 0.10 -0.94
N ARG A 159 -0.08 0.79 -1.91
CA ARG A 159 0.40 0.82 -3.32
C ARG A 159 1.84 1.28 -3.49
N ALA A 160 2.27 2.25 -2.70
CA ALA A 160 3.60 2.81 -2.73
C ALA A 160 4.34 2.59 -1.40
N GLY A 161 3.97 1.53 -0.66
CA GLY A 161 4.75 1.05 0.49
C GLY A 161 4.84 2.05 1.65
N GLY A 162 3.74 2.76 1.93
CA GLY A 162 3.68 3.79 2.97
C GLY A 162 3.67 5.22 2.45
N ASP A 163 4.08 5.42 1.20
CA ASP A 163 3.81 6.67 0.51
C ASP A 163 2.34 6.66 0.09
N LEU A 164 1.56 7.60 0.61
CA LEU A 164 0.11 7.54 0.50
C LEU A 164 -0.30 7.81 -0.95
N PHE A 165 -0.95 6.84 -1.58
CA PHE A 165 -1.68 7.10 -2.81
C PHE A 165 -3.10 7.58 -2.47
N TRP A 166 -3.56 8.64 -3.15
CA TRP A 166 -4.96 9.04 -3.14
C TRP A 166 -5.46 9.42 -4.53
N SER A 167 -6.77 9.29 -4.73
CA SER A 167 -7.48 9.75 -5.92
C SER A 167 -8.99 9.78 -5.65
N PRO A 168 -9.80 10.55 -6.40
CA PRO A 168 -11.23 10.30 -6.48
C PRO A 168 -11.49 8.85 -6.88
N VAL A 169 -12.55 8.23 -6.35
CA VAL A 169 -12.89 6.83 -6.67
C VAL A 169 -13.14 6.63 -8.16
N THR A 170 -13.77 7.62 -8.81
CA THR A 170 -14.07 7.62 -10.25
C THR A 170 -12.84 7.79 -11.14
N GLU A 171 -11.70 8.21 -10.57
CA GLU A 171 -10.47 8.52 -11.29
C GLU A 171 -9.35 7.49 -11.04
N ASP A 172 -9.68 6.35 -10.44
CA ASP A 172 -8.75 5.25 -10.23
C ASP A 172 -8.91 4.17 -11.32
N PRO A 173 -8.21 4.25 -12.48
CA PRO A 173 -8.42 3.31 -13.58
C PRO A 173 -7.96 1.88 -13.23
N LYS A 174 -7.09 1.74 -12.22
CA LYS A 174 -6.43 0.48 -11.88
C LYS A 174 -7.36 -0.48 -11.13
N TYR A 175 -8.30 0.05 -10.36
CA TYR A 175 -9.12 -0.74 -9.45
C TYR A 175 -10.61 -0.47 -9.66
N SER A 176 -11.42 -1.52 -9.50
CA SER A 176 -12.88 -1.42 -9.50
C SER A 176 -13.37 -1.49 -8.07
N TRP A 177 -13.35 -0.35 -7.39
CA TRP A 177 -13.71 -0.26 -5.98
C TRP A 177 -15.18 -0.61 -5.75
N ARG A 178 -15.41 -1.55 -4.84
CA ARG A 178 -16.73 -1.97 -4.41
C ARG A 178 -16.79 -2.01 -2.88
N PRO A 179 -17.95 -1.76 -2.26
CA PRO A 179 -18.11 -1.93 -0.82
C PRO A 179 -17.70 -3.34 -0.39
N ARG A 180 -16.89 -3.45 0.67
CA ARG A 180 -16.38 -4.73 1.18
C ARG A 180 -17.51 -5.73 1.43
N ALA A 181 -18.61 -5.27 2.03
CA ALA A 181 -19.76 -6.12 2.35
C ALA A 181 -20.34 -6.80 1.09
N GLU A 182 -20.48 -6.06 -0.01
CA GLU A 182 -20.98 -6.61 -1.27
C GLU A 182 -20.03 -7.64 -1.88
N VAL A 183 -18.72 -7.37 -1.87
CA VAL A 183 -17.72 -8.28 -2.42
C VAL A 183 -17.70 -9.59 -1.62
N LEU A 184 -17.80 -9.53 -0.30
CA LEU A 184 -17.85 -10.71 0.57
C LEU A 184 -19.16 -11.49 0.40
N ALA A 185 -20.31 -10.80 0.34
CA ALA A 185 -21.60 -11.45 0.09
C ALA A 185 -21.62 -12.20 -1.25
N ALA A 186 -21.09 -11.58 -2.31
CA ALA A 186 -20.99 -12.22 -3.62
C ALA A 186 -20.06 -13.45 -3.61
N ARG A 187 -19.04 -13.50 -2.74
CA ARG A 187 -18.18 -14.67 -2.57
C ARG A 187 -18.88 -15.80 -1.84
N ALA A 188 -19.55 -15.48 -0.75
CA ALA A 188 -20.33 -16.46 0.01
C ALA A 188 -21.35 -17.17 -0.90
N ALA A 189 -22.13 -16.39 -1.67
CA ALA A 189 -23.10 -16.94 -2.61
C ALA A 189 -22.47 -17.88 -3.66
N ARG A 190 -21.26 -17.57 -4.16
CA ARG A 190 -20.54 -18.44 -5.11
C ARG A 190 -20.03 -19.74 -4.49
N LEU A 191 -19.58 -19.69 -3.23
CA LEU A 191 -19.14 -20.89 -2.52
C LEU A 191 -20.33 -21.82 -2.28
N ASP A 192 -21.48 -21.27 -1.86
CA ASP A 192 -22.71 -22.03 -1.64
C ASP A 192 -23.23 -22.69 -2.93
N SER A 193 -23.20 -21.96 -4.05
CA SER A 193 -23.58 -22.53 -5.34
C SER A 193 -22.64 -23.66 -5.79
N THR A 194 -21.34 -23.52 -5.52
CA THR A 194 -20.33 -24.52 -5.89
C THR A 194 -20.47 -25.79 -5.05
N ALA A 195 -20.68 -25.65 -3.74
CA ALA A 195 -20.93 -26.76 -2.83
C ALA A 195 -22.22 -27.51 -3.19
N SER A 196 -23.29 -26.78 -3.51
CA SER A 196 -24.57 -27.36 -3.94
C SER A 196 -24.42 -28.17 -5.24
N ALA A 197 -23.63 -27.67 -6.19
CA ALA A 197 -23.37 -28.37 -7.46
C ALA A 197 -22.51 -29.64 -7.29
N GLN A 198 -21.65 -29.69 -6.26
CA GLN A 198 -20.82 -30.86 -5.95
C GLN A 198 -21.61 -31.96 -5.21
N ASN A 199 -22.52 -31.59 -4.30
CA ASN A 199 -23.35 -32.55 -3.55
C ASN A 199 -24.52 -33.14 -4.35
N GLY A 200 -24.86 -32.55 -5.50
CA GLY A 200 -25.91 -33.05 -6.40
C GLY A 200 -25.41 -34.02 -7.49
N ARG A 201 -24.13 -34.43 -7.45
CA ARG A 201 -23.54 -35.48 -8.29
C ARG A 201 -23.24 -36.71 -7.46
#